data_AF-C6H6N3-F1
#
_entry.id   AF-C6H6N3-F1
#
_cell.length_a   1.000
_cell.length_b   1.000
_cell.length_c   1.000
_cell.angle_alpha   90.00
_cell.angle_beta   90.00
_cell.angle_gamma   90.00
#
_symmetry.space_group_name_H-M   'P 1'
#
loop_
_entity.id
_entity.type
_entity.pdbx_description
1 polymer ?
#
loop_
_entity_poly.entity_id
_entity_poly.type
_entity_poly.pdbx_seq_one_letter_code
_entity_poly.pdbx_strand_id
1 'polypeptide(L)'
;MKKRLKPERLTLKPKQSLVLGGGLIRITPVDADNFVVLAAPFVPIQPHVTSTEKAILMQAEQRKVPNVPTIAREGFAESIKSAGIFEIDGDVTKTYGKPTSLPLDRKQKKMMSTLPYQVLSTDILIEGCGWVELVVQVRAKDLETGLTPKVEVFSPAGKFVARRRPMCAYSLLLEKQQIVARKRVKRPMSSVRRRKGGG
;
A
#
# COMPACT_ATOMS: atom_id res chain seq x y z
N MET A 1 8.05 -3.47 19.90
CA MET A 1 7.51 -4.47 18.95
C MET A 1 8.27 -5.79 19.09
N LYS A 2 7.59 -6.92 19.38
CA LYS A 2 8.25 -8.23 19.51
C LYS A 2 8.34 -9.03 18.19
N LYS A 3 7.59 -8.64 17.14
CA LYS A 3 7.54 -9.34 15.85
C LYS A 3 7.44 -8.36 14.68
N ARG A 4 8.12 -8.65 13.57
CA ARG A 4 8.07 -7.86 12.33
C ARG A 4 6.66 -7.90 11.73
N LEU A 5 6.09 -6.73 11.44
CA LEU A 5 4.81 -6.60 10.73
C LEU A 5 4.95 -7.12 9.29
N LYS A 6 3.92 -7.82 8.82
CA LYS A 6 3.79 -8.28 7.43
C LYS A 6 2.48 -7.70 6.89
N PRO A 7 2.50 -6.50 6.32
CA PRO A 7 1.29 -5.92 5.76
C PRO A 7 0.77 -6.74 4.59
N GLU A 8 -0.55 -6.78 4.47
CA GLU A 8 -1.23 -7.10 3.22
C GLU A 8 -1.40 -5.81 2.40
N ARG A 9 -1.21 -5.91 1.08
CA ARG A 9 -1.46 -4.78 0.19
C ARG A 9 -2.91 -4.77 -0.24
N LEU A 10 -3.60 -3.69 0.13
CA LEU A 10 -5.01 -3.48 -0.10
C LEU A 10 -5.22 -2.64 -1.37
N THR A 11 -6.32 -2.89 -2.06
CA THR A 11 -6.70 -2.15 -3.27
C THR A 11 -7.82 -1.19 -2.95
N LEU A 12 -7.56 0.11 -3.08
CA LEU A 12 -8.56 1.17 -2.99
C LEU A 12 -8.99 1.51 -4.42
N LYS A 13 -10.20 1.08 -4.78
CA LYS A 13 -10.86 1.45 -6.03
C LYS A 13 -11.44 2.87 -5.93
N PRO A 14 -11.91 3.43 -7.05
CA PRO A 14 -12.71 4.65 -7.01
C PRO A 14 -13.80 4.62 -5.96
N LYS A 15 -13.98 5.76 -5.27
CA LYS A 15 -14.95 5.96 -4.18
C LYS A 15 -14.75 5.03 -2.98
N GLN A 16 -13.54 4.51 -2.78
CA GLN A 16 -13.17 3.78 -1.58
C GLN A 16 -12.16 4.55 -0.74
N SER A 17 -12.17 4.26 0.55
CA SER A 17 -11.24 4.83 1.53
C SER A 17 -10.63 3.72 2.38
N LEU A 18 -9.40 3.95 2.83
CA LEU A 18 -8.77 3.15 3.87
C LEU A 18 -9.10 3.76 5.23
N VAL A 19 -9.57 2.93 6.15
CA VAL A 19 -9.87 3.27 7.54
C VAL A 19 -8.95 2.48 8.44
N LEU A 20 -8.33 3.14 9.41
CA LEU A 20 -7.53 2.53 10.47
C LEU A 20 -8.13 2.88 11.83
N GLY A 21 -8.15 1.91 12.74
CA GLY A 21 -8.49 2.13 14.15
C GLY A 21 -9.95 2.50 14.39
N GLY A 22 -10.86 2.02 13.54
CA GLY A 22 -12.30 2.28 13.65
C GLY A 22 -12.75 3.68 13.22
N GLY A 23 -11.89 4.44 12.52
CA GLY A 23 -12.22 5.79 12.04
C GLY A 23 -11.22 6.86 12.45
N LEU A 24 -10.26 6.54 13.34
CA LEU A 24 -9.22 7.48 13.78
C LEU A 24 -8.42 8.05 12.63
N ILE A 25 -7.98 7.19 11.71
CA ILE A 25 -7.32 7.63 10.49
C ILE A 25 -8.14 7.17 9.30
N ARG A 26 -8.47 8.11 8.41
CA ARG A 26 -9.08 7.82 7.11
C ARG A 26 -8.19 8.40 6.02
N ILE A 27 -7.84 7.58 5.04
CA ILE A 27 -7.11 7.98 3.84
C ILE A 27 -8.05 7.81 2.65
N THR A 28 -8.29 8.90 1.94
CA THR A 28 -9.23 8.96 0.82
C THR A 28 -8.53 9.54 -0.41
N PRO A 29 -8.48 8.82 -1.55
CA PRO A 29 -8.04 9.40 -2.81
C PRO A 29 -8.89 10.62 -3.17
N VAL A 30 -8.26 11.76 -3.47
CA VAL A 30 -8.98 13.00 -3.83
C VAL A 30 -9.55 12.86 -5.24
N ASP A 31 -8.71 12.39 -6.17
CA ASP A 31 -9.06 12.16 -7.57
C ASP A 31 -9.59 10.72 -7.77
N ALA A 32 -10.52 10.33 -6.90
CA ALA A 32 -10.92 8.94 -6.72
C ALA A 32 -11.42 8.27 -8.01
N ASP A 33 -11.95 9.01 -8.97
CA ASP A 33 -12.53 8.44 -10.19
C ASP A 33 -11.50 7.97 -11.22
N ASN A 34 -10.23 8.39 -11.10
CA ASN A 34 -9.24 8.22 -12.17
C ASN A 34 -8.19 7.13 -11.89
N PHE A 35 -7.98 6.74 -10.63
CA PHE A 35 -6.88 5.84 -10.27
C PHE A 35 -7.28 4.78 -9.23
N VAL A 36 -6.60 3.64 -9.29
CA VAL A 36 -6.60 2.63 -8.24
C VAL A 36 -5.36 2.85 -7.38
N VAL A 37 -5.56 3.04 -6.07
CA VAL A 37 -4.46 3.18 -5.12
C VAL A 37 -4.22 1.85 -4.42
N LEU A 38 -2.98 1.39 -4.39
CA LEU A 38 -2.58 0.26 -3.56
C LEU A 38 -2.01 0.79 -2.25
N ALA A 39 -2.51 0.29 -1.13
CA ALA A 39 -2.05 0.68 0.20
C ALA A 39 -1.43 -0.50 0.93
N ALA A 40 -0.20 -0.34 1.43
CA ALA A 40 0.46 -1.30 2.30
C ALA A 40 0.65 -0.69 3.71
N PRO A 41 -0.22 -1.02 4.69
CA PRO A 41 -0.19 -0.42 6.02
C PRO A 41 0.88 -1.06 6.92
N PHE A 42 2.03 -0.41 7.08
CA PHE A 42 3.07 -0.78 8.04
C PHE A 42 2.78 -0.17 9.42
N VAL A 43 1.61 -0.48 9.96
CA VAL A 43 1.12 -0.03 11.27
C VAL A 43 0.56 -1.20 12.08
N PRO A 44 0.60 -1.18 13.42
CA PRO A 44 0.01 -2.21 14.28
C PRO A 44 -1.51 -2.02 14.45
N ILE A 45 -2.19 -1.46 13.46
CA ILE A 45 -3.62 -1.14 13.47
C ILE A 45 -4.26 -1.90 12.34
N GLN A 46 -5.36 -2.61 12.61
CA GLN A 46 -6.06 -3.37 11.57
C GLN A 46 -6.62 -2.43 10.49
N PRO A 47 -6.25 -2.64 9.22
CA PRO A 47 -6.77 -1.83 8.14
C PRO A 47 -8.13 -2.33 7.65
N HIS A 48 -8.98 -1.41 7.22
CA HIS A 48 -10.28 -1.71 6.62
C HIS A 48 -10.51 -0.84 5.40
N VAL A 49 -10.84 -1.45 4.26
CA VAL A 49 -11.24 -0.72 3.04
C VAL A 49 -12.75 -0.80 2.91
N THR A 50 -13.38 0.34 2.69
CA THR A 50 -14.84 0.46 2.49
C THR A 50 -15.16 1.61 1.55
N SER A 51 -16.43 1.81 1.18
CA SER A 51 -16.82 2.98 0.38
C SER A 51 -16.56 4.26 1.17
N THR A 52 -16.23 5.36 0.48
CA THR A 52 -15.94 6.64 1.12
C THR A 52 -17.10 7.12 1.98
N GLU A 53 -18.35 6.93 1.52
CA GLU A 53 -19.55 7.21 2.31
C GLU A 53 -19.58 6.43 3.62
N LYS A 54 -19.33 5.11 3.58
CA LYS A 54 -19.29 4.28 4.79
C LYS A 54 -18.13 4.68 5.70
N ALA A 55 -16.99 5.03 5.13
CA ALA A 55 -15.83 5.49 5.89
C ALA A 55 -16.11 6.81 6.63
N ILE A 56 -16.82 7.74 6.00
CA ILE A 56 -17.29 9.00 6.62
C ILE A 56 -18.23 8.68 7.79
N LEU A 57 -19.23 7.81 7.58
CA LEU A 57 -20.17 7.43 8.64
C LEU A 57 -19.49 6.71 9.81
N MET A 58 -18.49 5.87 9.54
CA MET A 58 -17.68 5.22 10.58
C MET A 58 -16.88 6.24 11.38
N GLN A 59 -16.25 7.19 10.69
CA GLN A 59 -15.45 8.25 11.30
C GLN A 59 -16.29 9.25 12.11
N ALA A 60 -17.54 9.45 11.72
CA ALA A 60 -18.53 10.27 12.43
C ALA A 60 -19.22 9.52 13.59
N GLU A 61 -18.82 8.28 13.90
CA GLU A 61 -19.46 7.41 14.90
C GLU A 61 -20.95 7.09 14.64
N GLN A 62 -21.45 7.37 13.44
CA GLN A 62 -22.85 7.15 13.04
C GLN A 62 -23.12 5.71 12.58
N ARG A 63 -22.06 4.92 12.34
CA ARG A 63 -22.17 3.53 11.88
C ARG A 63 -21.12 2.64 12.53
N LYS A 64 -21.58 1.69 13.35
CA LYS A 64 -20.76 0.59 13.85
C LYS A 64 -20.61 -0.49 12.76
N VAL A 65 -19.39 -1.00 12.58
CA VAL A 65 -19.11 -2.11 11.68
C VAL A 65 -18.67 -3.31 12.53
N PRO A 66 -19.46 -4.41 12.60
CA PRO A 66 -19.25 -5.50 13.56
C PRO A 66 -17.87 -6.17 13.52
N ASN A 67 -17.19 -6.13 12.36
CA ASN A 67 -15.93 -6.83 12.14
C ASN A 67 -14.73 -5.88 12.02
N VAL A 68 -14.88 -4.61 12.40
CA VAL A 68 -13.79 -3.64 12.39
C VAL A 68 -13.56 -3.17 13.83
N PRO A 69 -12.49 -3.63 14.49
CA PRO A 69 -12.20 -3.20 15.85
C PRO A 69 -11.87 -1.70 15.89
N THR A 70 -12.49 -1.01 16.82
CA THR A 70 -12.22 0.40 17.11
C THR A 70 -11.29 0.49 18.30
N ILE A 71 -10.20 1.24 18.13
CA ILE A 71 -9.25 1.55 19.23
C ILE A 71 -9.49 2.95 19.81
N ALA A 72 -10.41 3.71 19.21
CA ALA A 72 -10.81 5.03 19.67
C ALA A 72 -11.70 4.96 20.90
N ARG A 73 -11.61 6.00 21.75
CA ARG A 73 -12.65 6.29 22.75
C ARG A 73 -13.92 6.77 22.07
N GLU A 74 -15.07 6.64 22.74
CA GLU A 74 -16.31 7.24 22.28
C GLU A 74 -16.21 8.78 22.22
N GLY A 75 -16.88 9.40 21.24
CA GLY A 75 -16.85 10.85 21.02
C GLY A 75 -15.56 11.36 20.39
N PHE A 76 -14.74 10.49 19.77
CA PHE A 76 -13.56 10.92 19.03
C PHE A 76 -13.89 11.67 17.73
N ALA A 77 -15.09 11.46 17.17
CA ALA A 77 -15.55 12.04 15.92
C ALA A 77 -15.44 13.58 15.91
N GLU A 78 -15.74 14.24 17.03
CA GLU A 78 -15.67 15.70 17.17
C GLU A 78 -14.26 16.26 16.97
N SER A 79 -13.25 15.44 17.26
CA SER A 79 -11.85 15.83 17.13
C SER A 79 -11.32 15.64 15.71
N ILE A 80 -11.98 14.85 14.87
CA ILE A 80 -11.47 14.52 13.55
C ILE A 80 -11.46 15.74 12.64
N LYS A 81 -10.32 16.00 12.02
CA LYS A 81 -10.15 17.05 11.01
C LYS A 81 -9.27 16.54 9.87
N SER A 82 -9.31 17.23 8.73
CA SER A 82 -8.35 16.99 7.66
C SER A 82 -6.94 17.32 8.17
N ALA A 83 -6.02 16.38 7.99
CA ALA A 83 -4.58 16.54 8.23
C ALA A 83 -3.86 17.10 7.00
N GLY A 84 -4.60 17.33 5.91
CA GLY A 84 -4.08 17.86 4.65
C GLY A 84 -4.19 16.87 3.49
N ILE A 85 -3.88 17.41 2.31
CA ILE A 85 -3.82 16.68 1.05
C ILE A 85 -2.35 16.42 0.72
N PHE A 86 -2.04 15.17 0.41
CA PHE A 86 -0.69 14.70 0.13
C PHE A 86 -0.59 14.13 -1.28
N GLU A 87 0.43 14.56 -2.02
CA GLU A 87 0.74 14.06 -3.34
C GLU A 87 1.47 12.72 -3.30
N ILE A 88 1.12 11.84 -4.24
CA ILE A 88 1.82 10.59 -4.54
C ILE A 88 2.74 10.86 -5.73
N ASP A 89 3.99 11.25 -5.46
CA ASP A 89 4.91 11.85 -6.44
C ASP A 89 6.26 11.11 -6.60
N GLY A 90 6.59 10.16 -5.72
CA GLY A 90 7.86 9.45 -5.79
C GLY A 90 7.87 8.40 -6.89
N ASP A 91 8.63 8.60 -7.97
CA ASP A 91 8.82 7.58 -9.02
C ASP A 91 9.56 6.35 -8.47
N VAL A 92 8.80 5.26 -8.37
CA VAL A 92 9.25 3.93 -7.93
C VAL A 92 9.06 2.89 -9.03
N THR A 93 8.94 3.32 -10.28
CA THR A 93 8.74 2.44 -11.45
C THR A 93 9.80 1.35 -11.47
N LYS A 94 11.07 1.69 -11.22
CA LYS A 94 12.21 0.74 -11.17
C LYS A 94 12.05 -0.32 -10.08
N THR A 95 11.57 0.08 -8.93
CA THR A 95 11.39 -0.80 -7.78
C THR A 95 10.20 -1.75 -7.99
N TYR A 96 9.09 -1.25 -8.54
CA TYR A 96 7.85 -2.03 -8.67
C TYR A 96 7.68 -2.73 -10.01
N GLY A 97 8.31 -2.25 -11.08
CA GLY A 97 8.32 -2.89 -12.40
C GLY A 97 9.13 -4.19 -12.40
N LYS A 98 10.15 -4.30 -11.52
CA LYS A 98 10.86 -5.55 -11.25
C LYS A 98 11.27 -5.60 -9.78
N PRO A 99 10.40 -6.08 -8.87
CA PRO A 99 10.71 -6.17 -7.45
C PRO A 99 11.88 -7.11 -7.19
N THR A 100 13.08 -6.56 -7.10
CA THR A 100 14.30 -7.29 -6.80
C THR A 100 15.32 -6.40 -6.09
N SER A 101 16.07 -7.02 -5.19
CA SER A 101 17.24 -6.45 -4.51
C SER A 101 18.49 -6.42 -5.40
N LEU A 102 18.46 -7.11 -6.55
CA LEU A 102 19.58 -7.12 -7.49
C LEU A 102 19.60 -5.85 -8.35
N PRO A 103 20.78 -5.29 -8.66
CA PRO A 103 20.89 -4.15 -9.57
C PRO A 103 20.32 -4.47 -10.95
N LEU A 104 19.57 -3.52 -11.52
CA LEU A 104 19.13 -3.60 -12.90
C LEU A 104 20.30 -3.38 -13.86
N ASP A 105 20.39 -4.21 -14.91
CA ASP A 105 21.35 -4.01 -15.99
C ASP A 105 20.99 -2.77 -16.85
N ARG A 106 21.92 -2.34 -17.72
CA ARG A 106 21.73 -1.14 -18.56
C ARG A 106 20.53 -1.27 -19.50
N LYS A 107 20.27 -2.46 -20.05
CA LYS A 107 19.16 -2.71 -20.97
C LYS A 107 17.82 -2.58 -20.25
N GLN A 108 17.72 -3.14 -19.05
CA GLN A 108 16.56 -3.04 -18.17
C GLN A 108 16.31 -1.59 -17.79
N LYS A 109 17.33 -0.85 -17.32
CA LYS A 109 17.17 0.57 -16.99
C LYS A 109 16.62 1.38 -18.17
N LYS A 110 17.13 1.14 -19.38
CA LYS A 110 16.65 1.81 -20.61
C LYS A 110 15.20 1.43 -20.94
N MET A 111 14.85 0.15 -20.86
CA MET A 111 13.47 -0.31 -21.08
C MET A 111 12.48 0.30 -20.10
N MET A 112 12.89 0.46 -18.84
CA MET A 112 12.06 1.04 -17.79
C MET A 112 11.78 2.52 -17.98
N SER A 113 12.72 3.28 -18.57
CA SER A 113 12.51 4.68 -18.92
C SER A 113 11.62 4.90 -20.14
N THR A 114 11.29 3.84 -20.90
CA THR A 114 10.42 3.93 -22.09
C THR A 114 9.03 3.36 -21.86
N LEU A 115 8.67 3.03 -20.62
CA LEU A 115 7.35 2.50 -20.31
C LEU A 115 6.28 3.58 -20.51
N PRO A 116 5.09 3.23 -21.05
CA PRO A 116 4.00 4.19 -21.25
C PRO A 116 3.28 4.57 -19.93
N TYR A 117 3.83 4.15 -18.80
CA TYR A 117 3.32 4.39 -17.46
C TYR A 117 4.48 4.58 -16.48
N GLN A 118 4.20 5.27 -15.39
CA GLN A 118 5.06 5.33 -14.21
C GLN A 118 4.31 4.77 -13.01
N VAL A 119 5.07 4.25 -12.05
CA VAL A 119 4.55 3.85 -10.75
C VAL A 119 5.04 4.89 -9.73
N LEU A 120 4.09 5.62 -9.15
CA LEU A 120 4.35 6.64 -8.14
C LEU A 120 4.04 6.08 -6.76
N SER A 121 4.78 6.54 -5.76
CA SER A 121 4.57 6.14 -4.38
C SER A 121 4.94 7.24 -3.39
N THR A 122 4.25 7.23 -2.26
CA THR A 122 4.48 8.10 -1.12
C THR A 122 4.18 7.32 0.17
N ASP A 123 4.99 7.55 1.21
CA ASP A 123 4.68 7.05 2.55
C ASP A 123 3.94 8.12 3.35
N ILE A 124 2.74 7.78 3.84
CA ILE A 124 2.01 8.56 4.83
C ILE A 124 2.41 8.09 6.22
N LEU A 125 3.12 8.92 6.95
CA LEU A 125 3.56 8.69 8.32
C LEU A 125 2.39 8.92 9.29
N ILE A 126 2.20 7.98 10.21
CA ILE A 126 1.28 8.09 11.34
C ILE A 126 2.13 8.00 12.59
N GLU A 127 2.28 9.12 13.28
CA GLU A 127 3.21 9.26 14.40
C GLU A 127 2.92 8.22 15.49
N GLY A 128 3.98 7.63 16.06
CA GLY A 128 3.89 6.56 17.05
C GLY A 128 3.38 5.21 16.52
N CYS A 129 2.82 5.14 15.31
CA CYS A 129 2.18 3.93 14.77
C CYS A 129 2.95 3.30 13.61
N GLY A 130 3.57 4.12 12.74
CA GLY A 130 4.28 3.63 11.55
C GLY A 130 3.93 4.43 10.30
N TRP A 131 3.71 3.75 9.17
CA TRP A 131 3.34 4.42 7.92
C TRP A 131 2.45 3.56 7.05
N VAL A 132 1.72 4.21 6.14
CA VAL A 132 1.03 3.55 5.02
C VAL A 132 1.78 3.89 3.74
N GLU A 133 2.33 2.88 3.08
CA GLU A 133 2.93 3.05 1.76
C GLU A 133 1.81 3.03 0.72
N LEU A 134 1.66 4.14 0.00
CA LEU A 134 0.69 4.29 -1.07
C LEU A 134 1.39 4.16 -2.42
N VAL A 135 0.79 3.43 -3.35
CA VAL A 135 1.33 3.20 -4.69
C VAL A 135 0.22 3.37 -5.73
N VAL A 136 0.50 4.12 -6.78
CA VAL A 136 -0.39 4.32 -7.93
C VAL A 136 0.39 4.09 -9.22
N GLN A 137 -0.26 3.49 -10.21
CA GLN A 137 0.23 3.47 -11.58
C GLN A 137 -0.48 4.55 -12.39
N VAL A 138 0.28 5.45 -13.01
CA VAL A 138 -0.24 6.55 -13.85
C VAL A 138 0.31 6.40 -15.26
N ARG A 139 -0.43 6.80 -16.29
CA ARG A 139 0.12 6.84 -17.66
C ARG A 139 1.14 7.98 -17.76
N ALA A 140 2.22 7.76 -18.50
CA ALA A 140 3.28 8.77 -18.66
C ALA A 140 2.72 10.08 -19.25
N LYS A 141 1.83 9.98 -20.24
CA LYS A 141 1.14 11.13 -20.85
C LYS A 141 0.31 11.94 -19.84
N ASP A 142 -0.31 11.30 -18.84
CA ASP A 142 -1.16 11.99 -17.89
C ASP A 142 -0.27 12.82 -16.95
N LEU A 143 0.89 12.29 -16.57
CA LEU A 143 1.91 13.03 -15.81
C LEU A 143 2.48 14.22 -16.60
N GLU A 144 2.73 14.06 -17.90
CA GLU A 144 3.17 15.16 -18.78
C GLU A 144 2.13 16.29 -18.86
N THR A 145 0.83 15.97 -18.75
CA THR A 145 -0.24 16.97 -18.65
C THR A 145 -0.36 17.63 -17.26
N GLY A 146 0.51 17.30 -16.32
CA GLY A 146 0.53 17.86 -14.96
C GLY A 146 -0.32 17.10 -13.95
N LEU A 147 -0.88 15.94 -14.32
CA LEU A 147 -1.70 15.15 -13.40
C LEU A 147 -0.84 14.57 -12.27
N THR A 148 -1.21 14.85 -11.03
CA THR A 148 -0.52 14.33 -9.83
C THR A 148 -1.53 13.69 -8.90
N PRO A 149 -1.49 12.37 -8.67
CA PRO A 149 -2.43 11.70 -7.77
C PRO A 149 -2.31 12.19 -6.34
N LYS A 150 -3.45 12.46 -5.69
CA LYS A 150 -3.51 12.99 -4.33
C LYS A 150 -4.39 12.15 -3.41
N VAL A 151 -4.04 12.15 -2.13
CA VAL A 151 -4.89 11.61 -1.06
C VAL A 151 -5.12 12.66 0.01
N GLU A 152 -6.32 12.71 0.55
CA GLU A 152 -6.62 13.44 1.76
C GLU A 152 -6.59 12.49 2.95
N VAL A 153 -5.96 12.94 4.03
CA VAL A 153 -5.87 12.17 5.27
C VAL A 153 -6.64 12.91 6.35
N PHE A 154 -7.46 12.18 7.10
CA PHE A 154 -8.20 12.69 8.25
C PHE A 154 -7.67 12.02 9.51
N SER A 155 -7.40 12.82 10.54
CA SER A 155 -6.86 12.35 11.82
C SER A 155 -7.38 13.19 13.00
N PRO A 156 -7.17 12.76 14.25
CA PRO A 156 -7.50 13.57 15.42
C PRO A 156 -6.79 14.91 15.38
N ALA A 157 -7.58 15.98 15.50
CA ALA A 157 -7.20 17.39 15.36
C ALA A 157 -6.50 17.75 14.03
N GLY A 158 -6.48 16.86 13.03
CA GLY A 158 -5.70 17.05 11.80
C GLY A 158 -4.18 17.00 12.03
N LYS A 159 -3.73 16.35 13.10
CA LYS A 159 -2.32 16.31 13.52
C LYS A 159 -1.73 14.90 13.41
N PHE A 160 -0.43 14.78 13.72
CA PHE A 160 0.31 13.51 13.84
C PHE A 160 0.37 12.67 12.55
N VAL A 161 0.17 13.35 11.41
CA VAL A 161 0.31 12.79 10.07
C VAL A 161 1.36 13.60 9.33
N ALA A 162 2.25 12.91 8.63
CA ALA A 162 3.26 13.53 7.79
C ALA A 162 3.46 12.73 6.50
N ARG A 163 4.21 13.31 5.57
CA ARG A 163 4.59 12.68 4.31
C ARG A 163 6.11 12.49 4.26
N ARG A 164 6.57 11.40 3.68
CA ARG A 164 7.98 11.26 3.25
C ARG A 164 8.10 10.56 1.90
N ARG A 165 9.30 10.58 1.34
CA ARG A 165 9.67 9.74 0.20
C ARG A 165 9.47 8.25 0.54
N PRO A 166 8.96 7.44 -0.41
CA PRO A 166 8.61 6.05 -0.15
C PRO A 166 9.86 5.21 0.15
N MET A 167 9.80 4.39 1.20
CA MET A 167 10.85 3.39 1.46
C MET A 167 10.72 2.15 0.57
N CYS A 168 9.60 2.00 -0.15
CA CYS A 168 9.30 0.84 -0.98
C CYS A 168 9.41 -0.49 -0.22
N ALA A 169 9.08 -0.51 1.06
CA ALA A 169 9.31 -1.66 1.94
C ALA A 169 8.48 -2.88 1.50
N TYR A 170 7.32 -2.66 0.86
CA TYR A 170 6.50 -3.74 0.35
C TYR A 170 7.15 -4.48 -0.84
N SER A 171 8.03 -3.82 -1.60
CA SER A 171 8.79 -4.47 -2.70
C SER A 171 9.67 -5.64 -2.22
N LEU A 172 10.24 -5.53 -1.01
CA LEU A 172 11.04 -6.59 -0.38
C LEU A 172 10.18 -7.81 -0.01
N LEU A 173 8.91 -7.57 0.36
CA LEU A 173 7.96 -8.65 0.61
C LEU A 173 7.56 -9.35 -0.70
N LEU A 174 7.33 -8.57 -1.77
CA LEU A 174 7.05 -9.11 -3.10
C LEU A 174 8.22 -9.96 -3.61
N GLU A 175 9.46 -9.48 -3.53
CA GLU A 175 10.64 -10.25 -3.93
C GLU A 175 10.71 -11.58 -3.15
N LYS A 176 10.53 -11.54 -1.83
CA LYS A 176 10.52 -12.75 -1.00
C LYS A 176 9.43 -13.72 -1.43
N GLN A 177 8.22 -13.23 -1.70
CA GLN A 177 7.11 -14.05 -2.19
C GLN A 177 7.44 -14.70 -3.54
N GLN A 178 8.04 -13.94 -4.47
CA GLN A 178 8.48 -14.46 -5.77
C GLN A 178 9.56 -15.54 -5.64
N ILE A 179 10.55 -15.35 -4.75
CA ILE A 179 11.60 -16.35 -4.49
C ILE A 179 10.98 -17.65 -3.95
N VAL A 180 10.07 -17.54 -2.98
CA VAL A 180 9.39 -18.70 -2.40
C VAL A 180 8.55 -19.41 -3.47
N ALA A 181 7.82 -18.67 -4.30
CA ALA A 181 7.04 -19.24 -5.41
C ALA A 181 7.92 -20.00 -6.40
N ARG A 182 9.07 -19.43 -6.81
CA ARG A 182 10.05 -20.09 -7.71
C ARG A 182 10.60 -21.39 -7.11
N LYS A 183 10.89 -21.40 -5.80
CA LYS A 183 11.35 -22.61 -5.09
C LYS A 183 10.28 -23.70 -5.04
N ARG A 184 9.00 -23.34 -4.86
CA ARG A 184 7.88 -24.32 -4.88
C ARG A 184 7.70 -24.99 -6.24
N VAL A 185 7.89 -24.25 -7.33
CA VAL A 185 7.78 -24.79 -8.71
C VAL A 185 8.92 -25.76 -9.01
N LYS A 186 10.13 -25.48 -8.51
CA LYS A 186 11.25 -26.43 -8.54
C LYS A 186 11.05 -27.54 -7.49
N ARG A 187 10.09 -28.44 -7.70
CA ARG A 187 10.03 -29.69 -6.92
C ARG A 187 11.40 -30.37 -6.99
N PRO A 188 11.96 -30.87 -5.87
CA PRO A 188 13.18 -31.67 -5.94
C PRO A 188 12.85 -32.90 -6.80
N MET A 189 13.54 -33.04 -7.93
CA MET A 189 13.55 -34.30 -8.67
C MET A 189 14.19 -35.34 -7.75
N SER A 190 13.37 -36.11 -7.05
CA SER A 190 13.83 -37.33 -6.40
C SER A 190 14.37 -38.21 -7.54
N SER A 191 15.69 -38.39 -7.63
CA SER A 191 16.25 -39.38 -8.53
C SER A 191 15.71 -40.74 -8.10
N VAL A 192 14.82 -41.33 -8.88
CA VAL A 192 14.41 -42.72 -8.70
C VAL A 192 15.66 -43.55 -8.98
N ARG A 193 16.41 -43.90 -7.92
CA ARG A 193 17.48 -44.91 -8.02
C ARG A 193 16.78 -46.20 -8.43
N ARG A 194 16.94 -46.58 -9.70
CA ARG A 194 16.53 -47.88 -10.24
C ARG A 194 17.15 -48.95 -9.34
N ARG A 195 16.35 -49.61 -8.49
CA ARG A 195 16.75 -50.84 -7.82
C ARG A 195 17.08 -51.82 -8.95
N LYS A 196 18.36 -52.13 -9.15
CA LYS A 196 18.75 -53.28 -9.95
C LYS A 196 18.10 -54.49 -9.28
N GLY A 197 17.15 -55.12 -9.97
CA GLY A 197 16.63 -56.42 -9.55
C GLY A 197 17.80 -57.38 -9.49
N GLY A 198 18.02 -57.96 -8.31
CA GLY A 198 18.80 -59.18 -8.18
C GLY A 198 17.89 -60.34 -8.56
N GLY A 199 18.35 -61.11 -9.55
CA GLY A 199 17.74 -62.31 -10.09
C GLY A 199 18.68 -62.85 -11.13
#